data_AF-A0A960X2Y0-F1
#
_entry.id   AF-A0A960X2Y0-F1
#
_cell.length_a   1.000
_cell.length_b   1.000
_cell.length_c   1.000
_cell.angle_alpha   90.00
_cell.angle_beta   90.00
_cell.angle_gamma   90.00
#
_symmetry.space_group_name_H-M   'P 1'
#
loop_
_entity.id
_entity.type
_entity.pdbx_description
1 polymer ?
#
loop_
_entity_poly.entity_id
_entity_poly.type
_entity_poly.pdbx_seq_one_letter_code
_entity_poly.pdbx_strand_id
1 'polypeptide(L)'
;MDHDIFYLGGTVLAILVIASVICAVMALRVTTDKARATVANLNARTRSWWIMAAVFGTTLVLGSVFTTVLFACLSFLAMREFITLNKTERADHEVLFWAFFVIIPLHYFLVGIRWYGLFTI
;
A
#
# COMPACT_ATOMS: atom_id res chain seq x y z
N MET A 1 -15.75 -1.99 16.74
CA MET A 1 -14.88 -1.08 15.97
C MET A 1 -14.64 0.11 16.85
N ASP A 2 -13.41 0.24 17.34
CA ASP A 2 -13.06 1.21 18.37
C ASP A 2 -13.10 2.65 17.81
N HIS A 3 -13.49 3.60 18.64
CA HIS A 3 -13.57 5.03 18.26
C HIS A 3 -12.23 5.55 17.71
N ASP A 4 -11.11 4.98 18.17
CA ASP A 4 -9.76 5.36 17.76
C ASP A 4 -9.51 5.14 16.27
N ILE A 5 -10.06 4.06 15.68
CA ILE A 5 -9.92 3.77 14.25
C ILE A 5 -10.64 4.86 13.43
N PHE A 6 -11.79 5.33 13.90
CA PHE A 6 -12.52 6.41 13.24
C PHE A 6 -11.79 7.75 13.34
N TYR A 7 -11.18 8.07 14.49
CA TYR A 7 -10.38 9.30 14.64
C TYR A 7 -9.11 9.29 13.78
N LEU A 8 -8.40 8.16 13.73
CA LEU A 8 -7.23 8.00 12.88
C LEU A 8 -7.60 8.10 11.40
N GLY A 9 -8.64 7.39 10.97
CA GLY A 9 -9.14 7.46 9.59
C GLY A 9 -9.60 8.86 9.20
N GLY A 10 -10.35 9.54 10.07
CA GLY A 10 -10.81 10.91 9.87
C GLY A 10 -9.66 11.91 9.74
N THR A 11 -8.61 11.76 10.55
CA THR A 11 -7.43 12.63 10.49
C THR A 11 -6.68 12.47 9.15
N VAL A 12 -6.48 11.23 8.69
CA VAL A 12 -5.84 10.96 7.40
C VAL A 12 -6.65 11.56 6.25
N LEU A 13 -7.98 11.38 6.27
CA LEU A 13 -8.87 11.96 5.26
C LEU A 13 -8.82 13.49 5.27
N ALA A 14 -8.83 14.12 6.45
CA ALA A 14 -8.73 15.57 6.57
C ALA A 14 -7.42 16.12 5.96
N ILE A 15 -6.28 15.47 6.25
CA ILE A 15 -4.98 15.85 5.68
C ILE A 15 -4.99 15.70 4.16
N LEU A 16 -5.54 14.61 3.63
CA LEU A 16 -5.64 14.38 2.18
C LEU A 16 -6.52 15.42 1.49
N VAL A 17 -7.65 15.80 2.10
CA VAL A 17 -8.52 16.86 1.59
C VAL A 17 -7.78 18.19 1.57
N ILE A 18 -7.09 18.56 2.65
CA ILE A 18 -6.30 19.80 2.72
C ILE A 18 -5.21 19.81 1.63
N ALA A 19 -4.46 18.72 1.48
CA ALA A 19 -3.44 18.59 0.43
C ALA A 19 -4.03 18.69 -0.98
N SER A 20 -5.22 18.14 -1.19
CA SER A 20 -5.95 18.21 -2.47
C SER A 20 -6.39 19.65 -2.78
N VAL A 21 -6.93 20.36 -1.78
CA VAL A 21 -7.33 21.77 -1.92
C VAL A 21 -6.12 22.64 -2.23
N ILE A 22 -5.00 22.44 -1.53
CA ILE A 22 -3.75 23.18 -1.80
C ILE A 22 -3.28 22.94 -3.24
N CYS A 23 -3.27 21.68 -3.70
CA CYS A 23 -2.89 21.36 -5.08
C CYS A 23 -3.83 22.00 -6.11
N ALA A 24 -5.14 22.00 -5.86
CA ALA A 24 -6.13 22.61 -6.74
C ALA A 24 -5.99 24.14 -6.81
N VAL A 25 -5.80 24.80 -5.66
CA VAL A 25 -5.56 26.26 -5.61
C VAL A 25 -4.26 26.62 -6.33
N MET A 26 -3.21 25.81 -6.18
CA MET A 26 -1.94 26.02 -6.87
C MET A 26 -2.08 25.81 -8.37
N ALA A 27 -2.91 24.86 -8.82
CA ALA A 27 -3.21 24.63 -10.24
C ALA A 27 -3.90 25.82 -10.91
N LEU A 28 -4.77 26.53 -10.16
CA LEU A 28 -5.49 27.70 -10.66
C LEU A 28 -4.63 28.97 -10.72
N ARG A 29 -3.57 29.07 -9.91
CA ARG A 29 -2.71 30.27 -9.82
C ARG A 29 -1.45 30.22 -10.68
N VAL A 30 -1.13 29.07 -11.26
CA VAL A 30 0.12 28.87 -11.98
C VAL A 30 -0.04 29.16 -13.48
N THR A 31 0.70 30.15 -13.96
CA THR A 31 0.71 30.57 -15.37
C THR A 31 1.98 30.12 -16.12
N THR A 32 3.06 29.79 -15.42
CA THR A 32 4.35 29.37 -16.01
C THR A 32 4.39 27.87 -16.31
N ASP A 33 4.85 27.47 -17.51
CA ASP A 33 4.89 26.07 -17.96
C ASP A 33 5.64 25.12 -16.99
N LYS A 34 6.79 25.55 -16.44
CA LYS A 34 7.54 24.76 -15.46
C LYS A 34 6.73 24.47 -14.19
N ALA A 35 6.04 25.48 -13.67
CA ALA A 35 5.23 25.32 -12.47
C ALA A 35 3.98 24.47 -12.75
N ARG A 36 3.41 24.52 -13.96
CA ARG A 36 2.28 23.68 -14.35
C ARG A 36 2.65 22.19 -14.33
N ALA A 37 3.85 21.85 -14.79
CA ALA A 37 4.38 20.49 -14.72
C ALA A 37 4.56 20.00 -13.26
N THR A 38 5.08 20.86 -12.37
CA THR A 38 5.23 20.54 -10.94
C THR A 38 3.87 20.31 -10.27
N VAL A 39 2.88 21.17 -10.53
CA VAL A 39 1.53 21.00 -9.98
C VAL A 39 0.86 19.73 -10.53
N ALA A 40 1.04 19.42 -11.81
CA ALA A 40 0.50 18.19 -12.40
C ALA A 40 1.08 16.94 -11.73
N ASN A 41 2.38 16.92 -11.41
CA ASN A 41 3.00 15.83 -10.67
C ASN A 41 2.45 15.72 -9.23
N LEU A 42 2.31 16.84 -8.53
CA LEU A 42 1.72 16.88 -7.18
C LEU A 42 0.28 16.36 -7.19
N ASN A 43 -0.54 16.79 -8.15
CA ASN A 43 -1.91 16.32 -8.29
C ASN A 43 -1.98 14.81 -8.60
N ALA A 44 -1.10 14.31 -9.48
CA ALA A 44 -0.97 12.87 -9.73
C ALA A 44 -0.61 12.10 -8.45
N ARG A 45 0.32 12.63 -7.64
CA ARG A 45 0.72 12.02 -6.37
C ARG A 45 -0.43 11.98 -5.36
N THR A 46 -1.15 13.10 -5.19
CA THR A 46 -2.33 13.17 -4.32
C THR A 46 -3.41 12.19 -4.76
N ARG A 47 -3.64 12.05 -6.08
CA ARG A 47 -4.58 11.05 -6.62
C ARG A 47 -4.16 9.61 -6.28
N SER A 48 -2.87 9.27 -6.40
CA SER A 48 -2.37 7.95 -5.99
C SER A 48 -2.56 7.71 -4.49
N TRP A 49 -2.36 8.72 -3.66
CA TRP A 49 -2.58 8.61 -2.21
C TRP A 49 -4.04 8.39 -1.86
N TRP A 50 -4.98 9.01 -2.57
CA TRP A 50 -6.42 8.72 -2.43
C TRP A 50 -6.74 7.26 -2.73
N ILE A 51 -6.15 6.70 -3.80
CA ILE A 51 -6.34 5.28 -4.13
C ILE A 51 -5.78 4.39 -3.03
N MET A 52 -4.56 4.66 -2.53
CA MET A 52 -3.97 3.89 -1.43
C MET A 52 -4.82 3.98 -0.16
N ALA A 53 -5.25 5.18 0.23
CA ALA A 53 -6.08 5.39 1.41
C ALA A 53 -7.43 4.64 1.29
N ALA A 54 -8.05 4.63 0.11
CA ALA A 54 -9.28 3.88 -0.13
C ALA A 54 -9.04 2.37 0.00
N VAL A 55 -7.97 1.85 -0.59
CA VAL A 55 -7.62 0.42 -0.52
C VAL A 55 -7.32 -0.03 0.92
N PHE A 56 -6.55 0.75 1.69
CA PHE A 56 -6.31 0.44 3.10
C PHE A 56 -7.59 0.59 3.94
N GLY A 57 -8.37 1.64 3.69
CA GLY A 57 -9.64 1.88 4.36
C GLY A 57 -10.63 0.73 4.17
N THR A 58 -10.76 0.18 2.95
CA THR A 58 -11.64 -0.98 2.71
C THR A 58 -11.16 -2.20 3.46
N THR A 59 -9.86 -2.50 3.50
CA THR A 59 -9.35 -3.64 4.28
C THR A 59 -9.62 -3.53 5.77
N LEU A 60 -9.55 -2.33 6.34
CA LEU A 60 -9.88 -2.12 7.77
C LEU A 60 -11.35 -2.40 8.08
N VAL A 61 -12.27 -2.12 7.14
CA VAL A 61 -13.70 -2.37 7.32
C VAL A 61 -14.06 -3.83 7.08
N LEU A 62 -13.44 -4.47 6.07
CA LEU A 62 -13.75 -5.83 5.66
C LEU A 62 -13.15 -6.91 6.58
N GLY A 63 -12.26 -6.53 7.51
CA GLY A 63 -11.74 -7.40 8.56
C GLY A 63 -10.43 -8.11 8.21
N SER A 64 -9.96 -8.96 9.13
CA SER A 64 -8.61 -9.51 9.11
C SER A 64 -8.27 -10.30 7.85
N VAL A 65 -9.23 -11.05 7.29
CA VAL A 65 -9.02 -11.84 6.07
C VAL A 65 -8.61 -10.95 4.88
N PHE A 66 -9.27 -9.82 4.70
CA PHE A 66 -8.97 -8.91 3.60
C PHE A 66 -7.63 -8.20 3.80
N THR A 67 -7.30 -7.84 5.04
CA THR A 67 -5.96 -7.31 5.38
C THR A 67 -4.88 -8.34 5.06
N THR A 68 -5.06 -9.60 5.45
CA THR A 68 -4.13 -10.70 5.16
C THR A 68 -3.93 -10.88 3.65
N VAL A 69 -5.01 -10.89 2.86
CA VAL A 69 -4.92 -11.00 1.39
C VAL A 69 -4.21 -9.80 0.76
N LEU A 70 -4.53 -8.58 1.19
CA LEU A 70 -3.86 -7.37 0.70
C LEU A 70 -2.35 -7.43 0.96
N PHE A 71 -1.95 -7.78 2.17
CA PHE A 71 -0.54 -7.90 2.53
C PHE A 71 0.16 -9.02 1.77
N ALA A 72 -0.51 -10.14 1.50
CA ALA A 72 0.01 -11.21 0.64
C ALA A 72 0.29 -10.69 -0.78
N CYS A 73 -0.66 -9.98 -1.38
CA CYS A 73 -0.49 -9.36 -2.69
C CYS A 73 0.63 -8.32 -2.71
N LEU A 74 0.72 -7.46 -1.68
CA LEU A 74 1.78 -6.46 -1.57
C LEU A 74 3.17 -7.10 -1.44
N SER A 75 3.30 -8.14 -0.62
CA SER A 75 4.55 -8.88 -0.45
C SER A 75 5.01 -9.51 -1.76
N PHE A 76 4.08 -10.11 -2.51
CA PHE A 76 4.33 -10.66 -3.83
C PHE A 76 4.77 -9.58 -4.83
N LEU A 77 4.07 -8.43 -4.88
CA LEU A 77 4.43 -7.32 -5.76
C LEU A 77 5.81 -6.75 -5.44
N ALA A 78 6.08 -6.54 -4.15
CA ALA A 78 7.34 -5.99 -3.66
C ALA A 78 8.51 -6.92 -3.97
N MET A 79 8.33 -8.24 -3.78
CA MET A 79 9.34 -9.22 -4.14
C MET A 79 9.59 -9.22 -5.66
N ARG A 80 8.53 -9.17 -6.48
CA ARG A 80 8.69 -9.07 -7.95
C ARG A 80 9.50 -7.85 -8.37
N GLU A 81 9.24 -6.71 -7.75
CA GLU A 81 9.95 -5.46 -8.03
C GLU A 81 11.41 -5.50 -7.53
N PHE A 82 11.64 -6.07 -6.34
CA PHE A 82 12.98 -6.27 -5.77
C PHE A 82 13.86 -7.17 -6.66
N ILE A 83 13.29 -8.25 -7.20
CA ILE A 83 13.98 -9.15 -8.13
C ILE A 83 14.38 -8.42 -9.42
N THR A 84 13.49 -7.56 -9.91
CA THR A 84 13.74 -6.78 -11.13
C THR A 84 14.88 -5.76 -10.93
N LEU A 85 15.02 -5.20 -9.72
CA LEU A 85 16.05 -4.22 -9.37
C LEU A 85 17.42 -4.85 -9.09
N ASN A 86 17.48 -6.10 -8.61
CA ASN A 86 18.74 -6.80 -8.41
C ASN A 86 19.22 -7.46 -9.71
N LYS A 87 20.49 -7.25 -10.08
CA LYS A 87 21.18 -8.10 -11.06
C LYS A 87 21.33 -9.51 -10.47
N THR A 88 20.34 -10.36 -10.69
CA THR A 88 20.32 -11.74 -10.19
C THR A 88 21.16 -12.64 -11.11
N GLU A 89 22.19 -13.30 -10.55
CA GLU A 89 22.92 -14.37 -11.24
C GLU A 89 22.06 -15.64 -11.34
N ARG A 90 22.35 -16.49 -12.34
CA ARG A 90 21.57 -17.70 -12.67
C ARG A 90 21.45 -18.72 -11.53
N ALA A 91 22.34 -18.68 -10.54
CA ALA A 91 22.37 -19.63 -9.42
C ALA A 91 21.25 -19.41 -8.36
N ASP A 92 20.61 -18.23 -8.33
CA ASP A 92 19.61 -17.90 -7.29
C ASP A 92 18.15 -18.20 -7.68
N HIS A 93 17.90 -18.73 -8.88
CA HIS A 93 16.53 -18.91 -9.39
C HIS A 93 15.71 -19.93 -8.59
N GLU A 94 16.32 -20.99 -8.08
CA GLU A 94 15.62 -21.99 -7.24
C GLU A 94 15.22 -21.40 -5.89
N VAL A 95 16.14 -20.70 -5.21
CA VAL A 95 15.86 -20.09 -3.90
C VAL A 95 14.75 -19.04 -4.02
N LEU A 96 14.77 -18.27 -5.11
CA LEU A 96 13.76 -17.28 -5.41
C LEU A 96 12.40 -17.91 -5.70
N PHE A 97 12.36 -19.04 -6.41
CA PHE A 97 11.14 -19.80 -6.66
C PHE A 97 10.54 -20.34 -5.35
N TRP A 98 11.35 -20.91 -4.47
CA TRP A 98 10.92 -21.41 -3.16
C TRP A 98 10.37 -20.28 -2.27
N ALA A 99 11.06 -19.14 -2.21
CA ALA A 99 10.60 -17.99 -1.44
C ALA A 99 9.25 -17.44 -1.95
N PHE A 100 9.09 -17.37 -3.27
CA PHE A 100 7.92 -16.75 -3.90
C PHE A 100 6.69 -17.66 -3.91
N PHE A 101 6.87 -18.93 -4.26
CA PHE A 101 5.77 -19.85 -4.53
C PHE A 101 5.43 -20.75 -3.34
N VAL A 102 6.35 -20.92 -2.39
CA VAL A 102 6.14 -21.81 -1.24
C VAL A 102 6.08 -21.01 0.06
N ILE A 103 7.06 -20.18 0.37
CA ILE A 103 7.14 -19.50 1.68
C ILE A 103 6.03 -18.46 1.85
N ILE A 104 5.81 -17.57 0.88
CA ILE A 104 4.76 -16.54 0.97
C ILE A 104 3.36 -17.15 1.12
N PRO A 105 2.87 -18.02 0.21
CA PRO A 105 1.53 -18.58 0.35
C PRO A 105 1.38 -19.44 1.60
N LEU A 106 2.41 -20.21 2.01
CA LEU A 106 2.39 -20.96 3.26
C LEU A 106 2.26 -20.01 4.48
N HIS A 107 3.05 -18.94 4.52
CA HIS A 107 3.03 -17.96 5.61
C HIS A 107 1.65 -17.30 5.76
N TYR A 108 1.06 -16.84 4.66
CA TYR A 108 -0.26 -16.20 4.69
C TYR A 108 -1.41 -17.20 4.91
N PHE A 109 -1.26 -18.46 4.50
CA PHE A 109 -2.19 -19.54 4.81
C PHE A 109 -2.20 -19.85 6.32
N LEU A 110 -1.04 -19.88 6.98
CA LEU A 110 -0.93 -20.05 8.43
C LEU A 110 -1.60 -18.89 9.20
N VAL A 111 -1.42 -17.65 8.73
CA VAL A 111 -2.10 -16.48 9.31
C VAL A 111 -3.62 -16.59 9.13
N GLY A 112 -4.09 -17.06 7.98
CA GLY A 112 -5.51 -17.26 7.68
C GLY A 112 -6.21 -18.32 8.55
N ILE A 113 -5.48 -19.36 8.96
CA ILE A 113 -6.00 -20.41 9.87
C ILE A 113 -6.21 -19.89 11.29
N ARG A 114 -5.85 -18.62 11.58
CA ARG A 114 -6.04 -18.00 12.90
C ARG A 114 -5.43 -18.85 14.01
N TRP A 115 -4.27 -19.46 13.76
CA TRP A 115 -3.53 -20.22 14.77
C TRP A 115 -2.86 -19.25 15.75
N TYR A 116 -3.68 -18.44 16.41
CA TYR A 116 -3.31 -17.52 17.48
C TYR A 116 -2.68 -18.27 18.66
N GLY A 117 -2.88 -19.59 18.79
CA GLY A 117 -2.24 -20.42 19.82
C GLY A 117 -0.70 -20.42 19.79
N LEU A 118 -0.05 -20.12 18.65
CA LEU A 118 1.42 -20.02 18.55
C LEU A 118 1.95 -18.61 18.86
N PHE A 119 1.14 -17.57 18.65
CA PHE A 119 1.54 -16.16 18.81
C PHE A 119 1.15 -15.56 20.16
N THR A 120 0.48 -16.33 21.03
CA THR A 120 0.03 -15.88 22.36
C THR A 120 0.80 -16.53 23.52
N ILE A 121 1.88 -17.27 23.23
CA ILE A 121 2.87 -17.68 24.24
C ILE A 121 4.06 -16.72 24.23
#